data_AF-A0A6B8M0S1-F1
#
_entry.id   AF-A0A6B8M0S1-F1
#
_cell.length_a   1.000
_cell.length_b   1.000
_cell.length_c   1.000
_cell.angle_alpha   90.00
_cell.angle_beta   90.00
_cell.angle_gamma   90.00
#
_symmetry.space_group_name_H-M   'P 1'
#
loop_
_entity.id
_entity.type
_entity.pdbx_description
1 polymer ?
#
loop_
_entity_poly.entity_id
_entity_poly.type
_entity_poly.pdbx_seq_one_letter_code
_entity_poly.pdbx_strand_id
1 'polypeptide(L)' 'MRHLIAIVGLIGLTGCNSAQSAKKEAEQEYAVGSYEQSLKAYQLCSAQNRDEPEKCGALARVMEADKKRYERETQGL' A
#
# COMPACT_ATOMS: atom_id res chain seq x y z
N MET A 1 21.48 -54.57 -4.59
CA MET A 1 21.21 -54.03 -5.95
C MET A 1 19.70 -53.87 -6.07
N ARG A 2 19.07 -52.75 -6.43
CA ARG A 2 19.55 -51.54 -7.08
C ARG A 2 18.47 -50.47 -6.80
N HIS A 3 18.88 -49.43 -6.08
CA HIS A 3 18.33 -48.07 -6.00
C HIS A 3 16.99 -47.80 -6.71
N LEU A 4 15.92 -47.62 -5.93
CA LEU A 4 14.82 -46.73 -6.30
C LEU A 4 15.08 -45.40 -5.58
N ILE A 5 15.80 -44.55 -6.29
CA ILE A 5 16.14 -43.18 -5.89
C ILE A 5 14.85 -42.38 -5.76
N ALA A 6 14.71 -41.76 -4.59
CA ALA A 6 13.73 -40.74 -4.30
C ALA A 6 13.82 -39.61 -5.33
N ILE A 7 12.76 -39.41 -6.10
CA ILE A 7 12.51 -38.18 -6.86
C ILE A 7 11.26 -37.54 -6.25
N VAL A 8 11.40 -37.08 -5.01
CA VAL A 8 10.53 -36.06 -4.42
C VAL A 8 11.44 -34.87 -4.13
N GLY A 9 11.87 -34.22 -5.21
CA GLY A 9 12.72 -33.04 -5.13
C GLY A 9 12.42 -32.18 -6.34
N LEU A 10 12.20 -30.88 -6.08
CA LEU A 10 11.97 -29.79 -7.04
C LEU A 10 10.51 -29.46 -7.42
N ILE A 11 9.61 -29.35 -6.44
CA ILE A 11 8.46 -28.44 -6.56
C ILE A 11 8.40 -27.58 -5.30
N GLY A 12 9.35 -26.64 -5.16
CA GLY A 12 9.42 -25.81 -3.95
C GLY A 12 9.92 -24.38 -4.14
N LEU A 13 10.23 -23.95 -5.36
CA LEU A 13 10.91 -22.66 -5.57
C LEU A 13 10.18 -21.68 -6.50
N THR A 14 9.03 -22.03 -7.08
CA THR A 14 8.26 -21.11 -7.94
C THR A 14 7.21 -20.29 -7.18
N GLY A 15 6.89 -20.64 -5.93
CA GLY A 15 5.83 -19.98 -5.15
C GLY A 15 6.22 -18.63 -4.51
N CYS A 16 7.51 -18.33 -4.33
CA CYS A 16 7.94 -17.12 -3.61
C CYS A 16 7.83 -15.84 -4.45
N ASN A 17 8.07 -15.89 -5.75
CA ASN A 17 8.04 -14.69 -6.61
C ASN A 17 6.62 -14.18 -6.88
N SER A 18 5.64 -15.08 -6.97
CA SER A 18 4.24 -14.70 -7.22
C SER A 18 3.61 -14.02 -5.99
N ALA A 19 3.88 -14.52 -4.79
CA ALA A 19 3.37 -13.93 -3.55
C ALA A 19 3.94 -12.52 -3.29
N GLN A 20 5.23 -12.30 -3.60
CA GLN A 20 5.86 -10.99 -3.46
C GLN A 20 5.31 -9.98 -4.46
N SER A 21 5.06 -10.39 -5.70
CA SER A 21 4.46 -9.51 -6.72
C SER A 21 3.03 -9.11 -6.35
N ALA A 22 2.19 -10.07 -5.94
CA ALA A 22 0.82 -9.80 -5.53
C ALA A 22 0.76 -8.90 -4.29
N LYS A 23 1.68 -9.09 -3.35
CA LYS A 23 1.80 -8.22 -2.18
C LYS A 23 2.12 -6.77 -2.57
N LYS A 24 3.09 -6.58 -3.47
CA LYS A 24 3.49 -5.24 -3.92
C LYS A 24 2.35 -4.52 -4.65
N GLU A 25 1.61 -5.25 -5.49
CA GLU A 25 0.44 -4.71 -6.18
C GLU A 25 -0.66 -4.28 -5.18
N ALA A 26 -0.95 -5.10 -4.18
CA ALA A 26 -1.91 -4.74 -3.13
C ALA A 26 -1.45 -3.55 -2.28
N GLU A 27 -0.16 -3.45 -1.95
CA GLU A 27 0.42 -2.31 -1.24
C GLU A 27 0.30 -1.01 -2.05
N GLN A 28 0.50 -1.09 -3.38
CA GLN A 28 0.31 0.03 -4.28
C GLN A 28 -1.16 0.46 -4.38
N GLU A 29 -2.07 -0.49 -4.61
CA GLU A 29 -3.51 -0.21 -4.67
C GLU A 29 -4.00 0.47 -3.38
N TYR A 30 -3.59 -0.07 -2.22
CA TYR A 30 -3.88 0.53 -0.93
C TYR A 30 -3.29 1.95 -0.78
N ALA A 31 -2.05 2.16 -1.23
CA ALA A 31 -1.41 3.47 -1.15
C ALA A 31 -2.15 4.53 -1.98
N VAL A 32 -2.58 4.19 -3.21
CA VAL A 32 -3.41 5.07 -4.04
C VAL A 32 -4.75 5.37 -3.36
N GLY A 33 -5.50 4.33 -2.99
CA GLY A 33 -6.84 4.50 -2.42
C GLY A 33 -6.83 5.26 -1.09
N SER A 34 -5.86 5.00 -0.22
CA SER A 34 -5.74 5.72 1.07
C SER A 34 -5.45 7.20 0.89
N TYR A 35 -4.56 7.57 -0.04
CA TYR A 35 -4.27 8.98 -0.33
C TYR A 35 -5.46 9.72 -0.94
N GLU A 36 -6.17 9.12 -1.90
CA GLU A 36 -7.37 9.73 -2.49
C GLU A 36 -8.47 9.96 -1.44
N GLN A 37 -8.69 8.98 -0.55
CA GLN A 37 -9.69 9.08 0.50
C GLN A 37 -9.35 10.16 1.53
N SER A 38 -8.11 10.20 2.01
CA SER A 38 -7.68 11.20 3.00
C SER A 38 -7.65 12.61 2.42
N LEU A 39 -7.24 12.77 1.15
CA LEU A 39 -7.32 14.04 0.43
C LEU A 39 -8.78 14.53 0.35
N LYS A 40 -9.71 13.67 -0.06
CA LYS A 40 -11.13 14.03 -0.14
C LYS A 40 -11.71 14.40 1.23
N ALA A 41 -11.37 13.65 2.27
CA ALA A 41 -11.81 13.96 3.63
C ALA A 41 -11.28 15.31 4.12
N TYR A 42 -10.00 15.60 3.88
CA TYR A 42 -9.40 16.89 4.21
C TYR A 42 -10.07 18.05 3.44
N GLN A 43 -10.31 17.88 2.13
CA GLN A 43 -11.00 18.88 1.30
C GLN A 43 -12.42 19.15 1.79
N LEU A 44 -13.19 18.10 2.14
CA LEU A 44 -14.54 18.24 2.70
C LEU A 44 -14.51 18.99 4.03
N CYS A 45 -13.60 18.64 4.94
CA CYS A 45 -13.44 19.34 6.20
C CYS A 45 -13.09 20.82 5.99
N SER A 46 -12.11 21.09 5.11
CA SER A 46 -11.63 22.45 4.82
C SER A 46 -12.72 23.31 4.18
N ALA A 47 -13.58 22.70 3.35
CA ALA A 47 -14.71 23.38 2.75
C ALA A 47 -15.79 23.75 3.77
N GLN A 48 -15.98 22.92 4.82
CA GLN A 48 -16.95 23.16 5.89
C GLN A 48 -16.44 24.09 6.99
N ASN A 49 -15.13 24.09 7.25
CA ASN A 49 -14.49 24.84 8.33
C ASN A 49 -13.52 25.88 7.76
N ARG A 50 -13.97 26.68 6.79
CA ARG A 50 -13.11 27.65 6.05
C ARG A 50 -12.40 28.64 6.97
N ASP A 51 -13.09 29.09 8.01
CA ASP A 51 -12.58 30.09 8.96
C ASP A 51 -11.87 29.47 10.17
N GLU A 52 -11.94 28.14 10.31
CA GLU A 52 -11.37 27.37 11.44
C GLU A 52 -10.56 26.17 10.91
N PRO A 53 -9.49 26.40 10.11
CA PRO A 53 -8.71 25.34 9.46
C PRO A 53 -8.06 24.36 10.45
N GLU A 54 -7.82 24.79 11.70
CA GLU A 54 -7.29 23.96 12.77
C GLU A 54 -8.18 22.75 13.10
N LYS A 55 -9.50 22.85 12.86
CA LYS A 55 -10.45 21.73 13.01
C LYS A 55 -10.11 20.58 12.06
N CYS A 56 -9.45 20.86 10.95
CA CYS A 56 -9.04 19.86 9.96
C CYS A 56 -7.61 19.34 10.16
N GLY A 57 -6.92 19.77 11.22
CA GLY A 57 -5.50 19.45 11.44
C GLY A 57 -5.21 17.94 11.57
N ALA A 58 -6.14 17.16 12.12
CA ALA A 58 -6.00 15.70 12.16
C ALA A 58 -6.04 15.09 10.75
N LEU A 59 -6.97 15.53 9.91
CA LEU A 59 -7.09 15.07 8.53
C LEU A 59 -5.90 15.50 7.67
N ALA A 60 -5.36 16.69 7.90
CA ALA A 60 -4.14 17.15 7.23
C ALA A 60 -2.95 16.21 7.51
N ARG A 61 -2.77 15.78 8.76
CA ARG A 61 -1.69 14.84 9.13
C ARG A 61 -1.88 13.46 8.53
N VAL A 62 -3.12 12.96 8.46
CA VAL A 62 -3.44 11.68 7.83
C VAL A 62 -3.17 11.74 6.32
N MET A 63 -3.68 12.79 5.65
CA MET A 63 -3.43 13.02 4.22
C MET A 63 -1.94 13.09 3.90
N GLU A 64 -1.15 13.78 4.72
CA GLU A 64 0.30 13.86 4.51
C GLU A 64 1.00 12.50 4.73
N ALA A 65 0.55 11.70 5.70
CA ALA A 65 1.08 10.36 5.91
C ALA A 65 0.74 9.41 4.74
N ASP A 66 -0.48 9.47 4.23
CA ASP A 66 -0.92 8.68 3.09
C ASP A 66 -0.26 9.14 1.79
N LYS A 67 -0.03 10.45 1.62
CA LYS A 67 0.77 10.99 0.52
C LYS A 67 2.19 10.41 0.50
N LYS A 68 2.87 10.40 1.65
CA LYS A 68 4.21 9.81 1.77
C LYS A 68 4.21 8.31 1.48
N ARG A 69 3.15 7.59 1.88
CA ARG A 69 2.98 6.18 1.51
C ARG A 69 2.82 6.05 0.01
N TYR A 70 1.93 6.83 -0.60
CA TYR A 70 1.72 6.84 -2.05
C TYR A 70 3.03 7.09 -2.82
N GLU A 71 3.79 8.12 -2.44
CA GLU A 71 5.07 8.46 -3.08
C GLU A 71 6.06 7.29 -2.99
N ARG A 72 6.21 6.68 -1.81
CA ARG A 72 7.10 5.52 -1.61
C ARG A 72 6.67 4.30 -2.44
N GLU A 73 5.40 3.91 -2.38
CA GLU A 73 4.94 2.67 -3.01
C GLU A 73 4.79 2.80 -4.53
N THR A 74 4.51 4.00 -5.06
CA THR A 74 4.27 4.23 -6.49
C THR A 74 5.47 4.82 -7.25
N GLN A 75 6.29 5.65 -6.60
CA GLN A 75 7.43 6.32 -7.25
C GLN A 75 8.78 5.69 -6.88
N GLY A 76 8.81 4.79 -5.89
CA GLY A 76 10.04 4.10 -5.47
C GLY A 76 11.06 5.03 -4.80
N LEU A 77 10.59 6.14 -4.21
CA LEU A 77 11.39 7.11 -3.44
C LEU A 77 11.50 6.72 -1.96
#